data_AF-A0A377NG27-F1
#
_entry.id   AF-A0A377NG27-F1
#
_cell.length_a   1.000
_cell.length_b   1.000
_cell.length_c   1.000
_cell.angle_alpha   90.00
_cell.angle_beta   90.00
_cell.angle_gamma   90.00
#
_symmetry.space_group_name_H-M   'P 1'
#
loop_
_entity.id
_entity.type
_entity.pdbx_description
1 polymer ?
#
loop_
_entity_poly.entity_id
_entity_poly.type
_entity_poly.pdbx_seq_one_letter_code
_entity_poly.pdbx_strand_id
1 'polypeptide(L)'
;MQQSNSKQNLSVMDAAHFSTEVLFSEEETMGQIVVEILTAGRNLNRKALCDKLLNRIETAKSGEQEKHYLSCLQLVLERDA
;
A
#
# COMPACT_ATOMS: atom_id res chain seq x y z
N MET A 1 -28.09 37.85 -4.65
CA MET A 1 -27.44 37.00 -5.66
C MET A 1 -25.95 37.32 -5.66
N GLN A 2 -25.15 36.26 -5.75
CA GLN A 2 -23.70 36.18 -5.52
C GLN A 2 -22.87 36.98 -6.54
N GLN A 3 -21.69 37.47 -6.15
CA GLN A 3 -20.39 36.88 -6.57
C GLN A 3 -19.20 37.75 -6.13
N SER A 4 -18.47 37.26 -5.14
CA SER A 4 -17.12 37.70 -4.81
C SER A 4 -16.14 36.96 -5.73
N ASN A 5 -15.48 37.69 -6.62
CA ASN A 5 -14.43 37.15 -7.50
C ASN A 5 -13.06 37.31 -6.81
N SER A 6 -12.70 36.36 -5.94
CA SER A 6 -11.35 36.27 -5.38
C SER A 6 -10.53 35.29 -6.21
N LYS A 7 -9.72 35.84 -7.10
CA LYS A 7 -8.61 35.14 -7.78
C LYS A 7 -7.69 34.53 -6.71
N GLN A 8 -7.79 33.24 -6.49
CA GLN A 8 -6.79 32.48 -5.74
C GLN A 8 -5.92 31.75 -6.76
N ASN A 9 -4.81 32.41 -7.09
CA ASN A 9 -3.60 31.76 -7.57
C ASN A 9 -3.15 30.81 -6.46
N LEU A 10 -3.00 29.52 -6.73
CA LEU A 10 -2.17 28.63 -5.90
C LEU A 10 -1.66 27.46 -6.74
N SER A 11 -0.40 27.63 -7.11
CA SER A 11 0.64 26.61 -7.27
C SER A 11 0.42 25.55 -8.34
N VAL A 12 1.12 25.75 -9.46
CA VAL A 12 1.70 24.66 -10.25
C VAL A 12 2.37 23.73 -9.25
N MET A 13 1.79 22.54 -9.07
CA MET A 13 2.30 21.53 -8.16
C MET A 13 3.58 20.98 -8.78
N ASP A 14 4.68 21.44 -8.20
CA ASP A 14 6.05 21.25 -8.60
C ASP A 14 6.36 19.77 -8.86
N ALA A 15 6.82 19.49 -10.07
CA ALA A 15 7.24 18.18 -10.56
C ALA A 15 8.62 17.78 -9.98
N ALA A 16 8.81 17.94 -8.66
CA ALA A 16 10.12 17.86 -8.01
C ALA A 16 10.20 16.91 -6.80
N HIS A 17 9.27 15.97 -6.64
CA HIS A 17 9.33 14.93 -5.58
C HIS A 17 9.12 13.49 -6.08
N PHE A 18 9.47 13.18 -7.33
CA PHE A 18 9.39 11.81 -7.84
C PHE A 18 10.68 11.03 -7.59
N SER A 19 11.03 10.87 -6.32
CA SER A 19 11.90 9.79 -5.83
C SER A 19 11.43 9.28 -4.46
N THR A 20 10.14 9.45 -4.19
CA THR A 20 9.45 8.78 -3.09
C THR A 20 8.90 7.48 -3.68
N GLU A 21 9.43 6.33 -3.26
CA GLU A 21 8.75 5.07 -3.52
C GLU A 21 7.33 5.21 -2.94
N VAL A 22 6.32 5.32 -3.81
CA VAL A 22 4.94 5.48 -3.38
C VAL A 22 4.56 4.20 -2.66
N LEU A 23 4.53 4.25 -1.33
CA LEU A 23 3.98 3.18 -0.51
C LEU A 23 2.47 3.15 -0.77
N PHE A 24 2.02 2.09 -1.45
CA PHE A 24 0.61 1.80 -1.63
C PHE A 24 -0.09 1.69 -0.28
N SER A 25 -1.40 1.95 -0.22
CA SER A 25 -2.18 1.69 1.00
C SER A 25 -2.16 0.19 1.36
N GLU A 26 -2.52 -0.15 2.59
CA GLU A 26 -2.58 -1.53 3.05
C GLU A 26 -3.56 -2.36 2.19
N GLU A 27 -4.74 -1.81 1.89
CA GLU A 27 -5.75 -2.46 1.04
C GLU A 27 -5.22 -2.70 -0.38
N GLU A 28 -4.55 -1.72 -0.98
CA GLU A 28 -4.01 -1.80 -2.33
C GLU A 28 -2.83 -2.79 -2.40
N THR A 29 -1.99 -2.79 -1.37
CA THR A 29 -0.90 -3.76 -1.17
C THR A 29 -1.43 -5.18 -1.04
N MET A 30 -2.48 -5.38 -0.24
CA MET A 30 -3.14 -6.66 -0.08
C MET A 30 -3.80 -7.12 -1.37
N GLY A 31 -4.47 -6.23 -2.10
CA GLY A 31 -5.03 -6.49 -3.42
C GLY A 31 -3.97 -6.97 -4.41
N GLN A 32 -2.82 -6.31 -4.47
CA GLN A 32 -1.66 -6.73 -5.27
C GLN A 32 -1.20 -8.16 -4.92
N ILE A 33 -1.05 -8.47 -3.63
CA ILE A 33 -0.63 -9.82 -3.19
C ILE A 33 -1.67 -10.88 -3.57
N VAL A 34 -2.97 -10.57 -3.43
CA VAL A 34 -4.05 -11.47 -3.85
C VAL A 34 -3.96 -11.75 -5.35
N VAL A 35 -3.81 -10.71 -6.18
CA VAL A 35 -3.66 -10.85 -7.63
C VAL A 35 -2.42 -11.67 -7.98
N GLU A 36 -1.29 -11.45 -7.31
CA GLU A 36 -0.08 -12.27 -7.51
C GLU A 36 -0.29 -13.74 -7.18
N ILE A 37 -0.98 -14.05 -6.08
CA ILE A 37 -1.26 -15.43 -5.65
C ILE A 37 -2.14 -16.13 -6.68
N LEU A 38 -3.24 -15.48 -7.08
CA LEU A 38 -4.21 -16.05 -8.01
C LEU A 38 -3.62 -16.20 -9.42
N THR A 39 -2.85 -15.21 -9.89
CA THR A 39 -2.17 -15.27 -11.20
C THR A 39 -1.10 -16.34 -11.24
N ALA A 40 -0.47 -16.66 -10.09
CA ALA A 40 0.44 -17.80 -9.97
C ALA A 40 -0.28 -19.17 -9.88
N GLY A 41 -1.61 -19.22 -10.00
CA GLY A 41 -2.41 -20.44 -9.89
C GLY A 41 -2.40 -21.05 -8.50
N ARG A 42 -2.07 -20.28 -7.45
CA ARG A 42 -2.02 -20.74 -6.07
C ARG A 42 -3.33 -20.46 -5.35
N ASN A 43 -3.66 -21.32 -4.39
CA ASN A 43 -4.83 -21.14 -3.54
C ASN A 43 -4.67 -19.90 -2.66
N LEU A 44 -5.64 -18.99 -2.71
CA LEU A 44 -5.71 -17.87 -1.80
C LEU A 44 -6.12 -18.36 -0.41
N ASN A 45 -5.17 -18.32 0.51
CA ASN A 45 -5.39 -18.66 1.91
C ASN A 45 -4.44 -17.84 2.80
N ARG A 46 -4.70 -17.85 4.11
CA ARG A 46 -3.89 -17.12 5.09
C ARG A 46 -2.41 -17.47 5.01
N LYS A 47 -2.06 -18.75 4.81
CA LYS A 47 -0.66 -19.18 4.67
C LYS A 47 0.00 -18.52 3.46
N ALA A 48 -0.64 -18.54 2.29
CA ALA A 48 -0.10 -17.94 1.07
C ALA A 48 0.07 -16.42 1.18
N LEU A 49 -0.85 -15.74 1.87
CA LEU A 49 -0.74 -14.31 2.19
C LEU A 49 0.43 -14.03 3.13
N CYS A 50 0.51 -14.75 4.25
CA CYS A 50 1.61 -14.60 5.21
C CYS A 50 2.97 -14.89 4.57
N ASP A 51 3.10 -15.97 3.79
CA ASP A 51 4.35 -16.33 3.11
C ASP A 51 4.83 -15.19 2.19
N LYS A 52 3.90 -14.55 1.46
CA LYS A 52 4.21 -13.41 0.59
C LYS A 52 4.60 -12.15 1.37
N LEU A 53 3.89 -11.83 2.44
CA LEU A 53 4.17 -10.68 3.28
C LEU A 53 5.52 -10.83 4.00
N LEU A 54 5.81 -12.01 4.55
CA LEU A 54 7.09 -12.30 5.18
C LEU A 54 8.26 -12.12 4.20
N ASN A 55 8.13 -12.61 2.96
CA ASN A 55 9.17 -12.40 1.95
C ASN A 55 9.39 -10.91 1.61
N ARG A 56 8.32 -10.10 1.59
CA ARG A 56 8.42 -8.64 1.37
C ARG A 56 9.04 -7.91 2.57
N ILE A 57 8.78 -8.37 3.79
CA ILE A 57 9.42 -7.86 5.02
C ILE A 57 10.94 -8.14 4.97
N GLU A 58 11.33 -9.37 4.63
CA GLU A 58 12.75 -9.77 4.52
C GLU A 58 13.52 -9.02 3.43
N THR A 59 12.81 -8.52 2.40
CA THR A 59 13.39 -7.82 1.24
C THR A 59 13.12 -6.32 1.24
N ALA A 60 12.50 -5.79 2.30
CA ALA A 60 12.18 -4.38 2.44
C ALA A 60 13.47 -3.52 2.45
N LYS A 61 13.44 -2.41 1.72
CA LYS A 61 14.60 -1.51 1.58
C LYS A 61 14.63 -0.39 2.61
N SER A 62 13.54 -0.23 3.37
CA SER A 62 13.41 0.81 4.39
C SER A 62 12.60 0.30 5.58
N GLY A 63 12.85 0.88 6.77
CA GLY A 63 12.05 0.57 7.95
C GLY A 63 10.58 1.00 7.82
N GLU A 64 10.27 1.92 6.89
CA GLU A 64 8.89 2.30 6.59
C GLU A 64 8.17 1.20 5.79
N GLN A 65 8.84 0.61 4.79
CA GLN A 65 8.34 -0.56 4.07
C GLN A 65 8.12 -1.75 4.99
N GLU A 66 9.09 -2.00 5.88
CA GLU A 66 8.99 -3.08 6.85
C GLU A 66 7.76 -2.92 7.75
N LYS A 67 7.56 -1.71 8.31
CA LYS A 67 6.39 -1.38 9.12
C LYS A 67 5.08 -1.51 8.34
N HIS A 68 5.06 -1.07 7.08
CA HIS A 68 3.90 -1.19 6.21
C HIS A 68 3.49 -2.64 5.99
N TYR A 69 4.44 -3.51 5.64
CA TYR A 69 4.16 -4.94 5.46
C TYR A 69 3.83 -5.66 6.78
N LEU A 70 4.41 -5.25 7.90
CA LEU A 70 4.04 -5.73 9.23
C LEU A 70 2.60 -5.36 9.59
N SER A 71 2.14 -4.15 9.25
CA SER A 71 0.74 -3.74 9.44
C SER A 71 -0.20 -4.58 8.57
N CYS A 72 0.13 -4.79 7.30
CA CYS A 72 -0.63 -5.70 6.43
C CYS A 72 -0.69 -7.12 7.01
N LEU A 73 0.40 -7.60 7.60
CA LEU A 73 0.44 -8.92 8.24
C LEU A 73 -0.46 -8.98 9.47
N GLN A 74 -0.51 -7.91 10.28
CA GLN A 74 -1.43 -7.83 11.42
C GLN A 74 -2.89 -7.96 10.97
N LEU A 75 -3.29 -7.27 9.90
CA LEU A 75 -4.65 -7.37 9.34
C LEU A 75 -5.03 -8.80 8.94
N VAL A 76 -4.08 -9.59 8.42
CA VAL A 76 -4.32 -11.00 8.03
C VAL A 76 -4.40 -11.93 9.25
N LEU A 77 -3.72 -11.57 10.34
CA LEU A 77 -3.65 -12.36 11.57
C LEU A 77 -4.75 -12.02 12.56
N GLU A 78 -5.33 -10.83 12.48
CA GLU A 78 -6.55 -10.49 13.21
C GLU A 78 -7.63 -11.52 12.87
N ARG A 79 -8.02 -12.32 13.88
CA ARG A 79 -9.24 -13.13 13.78
C ARG A 79 -10.39 -12.17 14.01
N ASP A 80 -11.39 -12.21 13.13
CA ASP A 80 -12.71 -11.63 13.39
C ASP A 80 -13.10 -11.93 14.86
N ALA A 81 -13.23 -10.88 15.67
CA ALA A 81 -13.68 -10.97 17.05
C ALA A 81 -15.16 -11.36 17.11
#